data_AF-A0A7X3H829-F1
#
_entry.id   AF-A0A7X3H829-F1
#
_cell.length_a   1.000
_cell.length_b   1.000
_cell.length_c   1.000
_cell.angle_alpha   90.00
_cell.angle_beta   90.00
_cell.angle_gamma   90.00
#
_symmetry.space_group_name_H-M   'P 1'
#
loop_
_entity.id
_entity.type
_entity.pdbx_description
1 polymer ?
#
loop_
_entity_poly.entity_id
_entity_poly.type
_entity_poly.pdbx_seq_one_letter_code
_entity_poly.pdbx_strand_id
1 'polypeptide(L)'
;MRSVPCRYPLLSLAHRLLAAGLALLLVGVVGAYGLDRYLALPAQVLAHGLVILGPTLIKVGYVIRLTALQRLHREACHATA
;
A
#
# COMPACT_ATOMS: atom_id res chain seq x y z
N MET A 1 -17.81 -6.39 -29.71
CA MET A 1 -17.05 -6.66 -28.46
C MET A 1 -15.77 -5.84 -28.49
N ARG A 2 -15.71 -4.69 -27.79
CA ARG A 2 -14.45 -3.92 -27.65
C ARG A 2 -13.65 -4.52 -26.51
N SER A 3 -12.57 -5.23 -26.83
CA SER A 3 -11.56 -5.66 -25.86
C SER A 3 -10.80 -4.43 -25.36
N VAL A 4 -11.25 -3.85 -24.25
CA VAL A 4 -10.53 -2.77 -23.57
C VAL A 4 -9.17 -3.32 -23.13
N PRO A 5 -8.03 -2.72 -23.53
CA PRO A 5 -6.73 -3.20 -23.12
C PRO A 5 -6.62 -3.10 -21.59
N CYS A 6 -6.63 -4.26 -20.92
CA CYS A 6 -6.65 -4.41 -19.47
C CYS A 6 -5.28 -4.07 -18.84
N ARG A 7 -4.85 -2.82 -18.97
CA ARG A 7 -3.86 -2.24 -18.05
C ARG A 7 -4.63 -1.37 -17.08
N TYR A 8 -4.79 -1.84 -15.84
CA TYR A 8 -5.30 -1.03 -14.73
C TYR A 8 -4.10 -0.47 -13.96
N PRO A 9 -3.49 0.65 -14.41
CA PRO A 9 -2.30 1.21 -13.77
C PRO A 9 -2.56 1.51 -12.29
N LEU A 10 -3.81 1.88 -11.94
CA LEU A 10 -4.27 2.10 -10.57
C LEU A 10 -4.20 0.84 -9.70
N LEU A 11 -4.59 -0.33 -10.23
CA LEU A 11 -4.58 -1.58 -9.48
C LEU A 11 -3.13 -2.07 -9.26
N SER A 12 -2.28 -1.93 -10.28
CA SER A 12 -0.85 -2.22 -10.19
C SER A 12 -0.13 -1.27 -9.22
N LEU A 13 -0.46 0.02 -9.26
CA LEU A 13 0.03 1.02 -8.32
C LEU A 13 -0.41 0.68 -6.89
N ALA A 14 -1.70 0.36 -6.68
CA ALA A 14 -2.22 -0.03 -5.38
C ALA A 14 -1.50 -1.24 -4.80
N HIS A 15 -1.24 -2.27 -5.61
CA HIS A 15 -0.50 -3.45 -5.16
C HIS A 15 0.94 -3.10 -4.77
N ARG A 16 1.63 -2.25 -5.53
CA ARG A 16 2.96 -1.74 -5.17
C ARG A 16 2.96 -0.94 -3.87
N LEU A 17 1.98 -0.06 -3.67
CA LEU A 17 1.83 0.70 -2.42
C LEU A 17 1.57 -0.22 -1.21
N LEU A 18 0.72 -1.23 -1.36
CA LEU A 18 0.44 -2.21 -0.31
C LEU A 18 1.70 -3.01 0.06
N ALA A 19 2.43 -3.51 -0.94
CA ALA A 19 3.67 -4.26 -0.72
C ALA A 19 4.77 -3.38 -0.10
N ALA A 20 4.96 -2.15 -0.60
CA ALA A 20 5.92 -1.20 -0.06
C ALA A 20 5.57 -0.79 1.38
N GLY A 21 4.29 -0.53 1.66
CA GLY A 21 3.82 -0.18 3.00
C GLY A 21 3.99 -1.32 3.99
N LEU A 22 3.75 -2.57 3.56
CA LEU A 22 4.02 -3.76 4.37
C LEU A 22 5.50 -3.92 4.65
N ALA A 23 6.36 -3.80 3.64
CA ALA A 23 7.81 -3.88 3.82
C ALA A 23 8.32 -2.79 4.79
N LEU A 24 7.87 -1.55 4.62
CA LEU A 24 8.24 -0.43 5.47
C LEU A 24 7.77 -0.63 6.91
N LEU A 25 6.55 -1.13 7.11
CA LEU A 25 6.02 -1.45 8.43
C LEU A 25 6.84 -2.53 9.11
N LEU A 26 7.18 -3.62 8.41
CA LEU A 26 8.00 -4.70 8.96
C LEU A 26 9.39 -4.20 9.36
N VAL A 27 10.05 -3.43 8.49
CA VAL A 27 11.36 -2.82 8.80
C VAL A 27 11.25 -1.88 10.00
N GLY A 28 10.21 -1.04 10.05
CA GLY A 28 9.95 -0.14 11.17
C GLY A 28 9.75 -0.89 12.49
N VAL A 29 8.90 -1.92 12.50
CA VAL A 29 8.60 -2.71 13.71
C VAL A 29 9.85 -3.43 14.22
N VAL A 30 10.61 -4.06 13.31
CA VAL A 30 11.86 -4.73 13.65
C VAL A 30 12.88 -3.74 14.19
N GLY A 31 13.05 -2.58 13.56
CA GLY A 31 13.99 -1.55 14.01
C GLY A 31 13.58 -0.89 15.33
N ALA A 32 12.30 -0.56 15.50
CA ALA A 32 11.78 0.20 16.63
C ALA A 32 11.70 -0.63 17.91
N TYR A 33 11.38 -1.93 17.79
CA TYR A 33 11.09 -2.81 18.93
C TYR A 33 12.05 -4.00 19.05
N GLY A 34 12.66 -4.46 17.94
CA GLY A 34 13.57 -5.61 17.95
C GLY A 34 15.04 -5.25 18.16
N LEU A 35 15.46 -4.09 17.63
CA LEU A 35 16.84 -3.59 17.70
C LEU A 35 16.97 -2.29 18.51
N ASP A 36 15.97 -1.96 19.33
CA ASP A 36 15.91 -0.74 20.15
C ASP A 36 17.20 -0.49 20.95
N ARG A 37 17.73 -1.54 21.59
CA ARG A 37 18.96 -1.54 22.39
C ARG A 37 20.27 -1.39 21.60
N TYR A 38 20.23 -1.56 20.27
CA TYR A 38 21.40 -1.47 19.40
C TYR A 38 21.41 -0.21 18.51
N LEU A 39 20.29 0.52 18.45
CA LEU A 39 20.16 1.73 17.64
C LEU A 39 20.48 2.98 18.44
N ALA A 40 21.22 3.91 17.83
CA ALA A 40 21.34 5.26 18.37
C ALA A 40 19.98 5.98 18.34
N LEU A 41 19.75 6.92 19.26
CA LEU A 41 18.51 7.71 19.36
C LEU A 41 17.94 8.20 18.01
N PRO A 42 18.71 8.85 17.11
CA PRO A 42 18.14 9.30 15.83
C PRO A 42 17.66 8.14 14.95
N ALA A 43 18.36 7.02 14.94
CA ALA A 43 17.94 5.84 14.20
C ALA A 43 16.66 5.23 14.78
N GLN A 44 16.51 5.24 16.11
CA GLN A 44 15.30 4.75 16.78
C GLN A 44 14.08 5.63 16.46
N VAL A 45 14.26 6.95 16.40
CA VAL A 45 13.21 7.91 15.97
C VAL A 45 12.80 7.64 14.52
N LEU A 46 13.77 7.42 13.62
CA LEU A 46 13.48 7.06 12.23
C LEU A 46 12.71 5.73 12.16
N ALA A 47 13.12 4.71 12.90
CA ALA A 47 12.44 3.41 12.93
C ALA A 47 10.97 3.55 13.40
N HIS A 48 10.70 4.38 14.41
CA HIS A 48 9.33 4.71 14.83
C HIS A 48 8.56 5.45 13.72
N GLY A 49 9.22 6.36 13.01
CA GLY A 49 8.66 7.02 11.83
C GLY A 49 8.21 6.02 10.76
N LEU A 50 8.98 4.96 10.50
CA LEU A 50 8.58 3.90 9.58
C LEU A 50 7.32 3.15 10.04
N VAL A 51 7.14 2.94 11.35
CA VAL A 51 5.93 2.30 11.91
C VAL A 51 4.69 3.19 11.73
N ILE A 52 4.85 4.51 11.61
CA ILE A 52 3.76 5.44 11.28
C ILE A 52 3.53 5.51 9.77
N LEU A 53 4.60 5.56 8.98
CA LEU A 53 4.53 5.67 7.52
C LEU A 53 4.05 4.37 6.84
N GLY A 54 4.39 3.20 7.38
CA GLY A 54 3.98 1.91 6.80
C GLY A 54 2.45 1.73 6.74
N PRO A 55 1.72 1.82 7.87
CA PRO A 55 0.26 1.67 7.90
C PRO A 55 -0.47 2.77 7.13
N THR A 56 0.06 4.00 7.09
CA THR A 56 -0.52 5.07 6.28
C THR A 56 -0.41 4.76 4.80
N LEU A 57 0.74 4.25 4.34
CA LEU A 57 0.93 3.82 2.96
C LEU A 57 0.04 2.61 2.59
N ILE A 58 -0.11 1.63 3.50
CA ILE A 58 -1.04 0.51 3.32
C ILE A 58 -2.48 1.02 3.18
N LYS A 59 -2.92 1.93 4.04
CA LYS A 59 -4.28 2.49 4.01
C LYS A 59 -4.57 3.21 2.69
N VAL A 60 -3.65 4.04 2.22
CA VAL A 60 -3.77 4.72 0.91
C VAL A 60 -3.80 3.70 -0.23
N GLY A 61 -2.89 2.73 -0.24
CA GLY A 61 -2.88 1.66 -1.24
C GLY A 61 -4.18 0.87 -1.28
N TYR A 62 -4.77 0.59 -0.12
CA TYR A 62 -6.04 -0.12 0.00
C TYR A 62 -7.22 0.69 -0.58
N VAL A 63 -7.30 1.99 -0.29
CA VAL A 63 -8.33 2.88 -0.86
C VAL A 63 -8.19 2.97 -2.38
N ILE A 64 -6.98 3.04 -2.92
CA ILE A 64 -6.75 3.04 -4.38
C ILE A 64 -7.20 1.70 -4.98
N ARG A 65 -6.89 0.57 -4.34
CA ARG A 65 -7.33 -0.77 -4.77
C ARG A 65 -8.86 -0.85 -4.82
N LEU A 66 -9.53 -0.46 -3.73
CA LEU A 66 -11.00 -0.43 -3.64
C LEU A 66 -11.60 0.45 -4.73
N THR A 67 -11.05 1.64 -4.93
CA THR A 67 -11.52 2.58 -5.96
C THR A 67 -11.37 1.98 -7.35
N ALA A 68 -10.22 1.35 -7.66
CA ALA A 68 -10.00 0.68 -8.94
C ALA A 68 -11.00 -0.47 -9.18
N LEU A 69 -11.24 -1.30 -8.17
CA LEU A 69 -12.22 -2.39 -8.24
C LEU A 69 -13.67 -1.88 -8.39
N GLN A 70 -13.99 -0.76 -7.74
CA GLN A 70 -15.32 -0.14 -7.85
C GLN A 70 -15.58 0.40 -9.27
N ARG A 71 -14.56 1.00 -9.92
CA ARG A 71 -14.67 1.46 -11.32
C ARG A 71 -14.90 0.29 -12.27
N LEU A 72 -14.10 -0.77 -12.10
CA LEU A 72 -14.22 -2.03 -12.83
C LEU A 72 -15.64 -2.64 -12.75
N HIS A 73 -16.20 -2.70 -11.55
CA HIS A 73 -17.53 -3.25 -11.33
C HIS A 73 -18.62 -2.43 -12.02
N ARG A 74 -18.52 -1.09 -12.00
CA ARG A 74 -19.47 -0.20 -12.68
C ARG A 74 -19.40 -0.32 -14.20
N GLU A 75 -18.21 -0.41 -14.77
CA GLU A 75 -18.03 -0.62 -16.22
C GLU A 75 -18.63 -1.95 -16.68
N ALA A 76 -18.44 -3.02 -15.90
CA ALA A 76 -19.05 -4.32 -16.20
C ALA A 76 -20.59 -4.29 -16.15
N CYS A 77 -21.18 -3.61 -15.15
CA CYS A 77 -22.64 -3.47 -15.03
C CYS A 77 -23.26 -2.69 -16.21
N HIS A 78 -22.62 -1.60 -16.65
CA HIS A 78 -23.06 -0.85 -17.83
C HIS A 78 -22.90 -1.62 -19.14
N ALA A 79 -21.99 -2.57 -19.24
CA ALA A 79 -21.82 -3.41 -20.43
C ALA A 79 -22.91 -4.50 -20.56
N THR A 80 -23.64 -4.80 -19.48
CA THR A 80 -24.69 -5.82 -19.42
C THR A 80 -26.12 -5.26 -19.42
N ALA A 81 -26.27 -3.93 -19.33
CA ALA A 81 -27.56 -3.23 -19.35
C ALA A 81 -27.86 -2.67 -20.75
#